data_AF-A0A8S3RGY9-F1
#
_entry.id   AF-A0A8S3RGY9-F1
#
_cell.length_a   1.000
_cell.length_b   1.000
_cell.length_c   1.000
_cell.angle_alpha   90.00
_cell.angle_beta   90.00
_cell.angle_gamma   90.00
#
_symmetry.space_group_name_H-M   'P 1'
#
loop_
_entity.id
_entity.type
_entity.pdbx_description
1 polymer ?
#
loop_
_entity_poly.entity_id
_entity_poly.type
_entity_poly.pdbx_seq_one_letter_code
_entity_poly.pdbx_strand_id
1 'polypeptide(L)'
;MAQVSATECDICKEDIGKVFCYECRHFLCKSCNSWHEKFPATKRHTITDSHSVDRFTLMLKLVCTDHNLQFAYYCRDSGCLICAQCVTSLHKGHSITDIVDIAAESREVVKKRLSTIQINIENLENLIEAFKTTKQTKLQTDTDNFIKEINEISQDLTNIIETVTEINLTQVSDCHALEKHLLLYSLAKLEKSYCEYKSLHERCKQVLKEKHDVSFFLIQESLIKEFELLDDIPLLEEPKEITHFKRDDFVDLIVNAMEDRQQTVSTMDKQVEGLQGENEKRIKYLEYKTHVLEQKLKKEQKDAIIIKSELERKERTLQTVVKQRDKEQRLKEEERKQKEEACMRLSAIAGDNDPGITDLGDPNRPMKIAEKFTEMYDNDWTDSMEALEDLDLGEEECVKILLHFLTGSYEECGRLVAELDSHILKGVTISTCEQDINEYGDNNLQGRKFPGELLKPIKDLRMKMTQNNVEKLQKKLPAYLMKTRNITEKHITACSKFVANCIKNVWRMQIQDPPVYIECDFPRDTKIDTDILRSYTKAGDRVDFIVWPVLYLHKGGPVLYKGVVQPKSGN
;
A
#
# COMPACT_ATOMS: atom_id res chain seq x y z
N MET A 1 -28.20 -2.98 -0.20
CA MET A 1 -29.11 -2.68 0.93
C MET A 1 -30.45 -2.32 0.32
N ALA A 2 -31.43 -3.22 0.42
CA ALA A 2 -32.75 -2.99 -0.17
C ALA A 2 -33.50 -1.96 0.69
N GLN A 3 -33.71 -0.77 0.14
CA GLN A 3 -34.55 0.29 0.72
C GLN A 3 -35.95 -0.26 0.97
N VAL A 4 -36.57 0.14 2.09
CA VAL A 4 -37.98 -0.18 2.37
C VAL A 4 -38.81 0.52 1.29
N SER A 5 -39.47 -0.27 0.43
CA SER A 5 -40.42 0.23 -0.55
C SER A 5 -41.57 0.96 0.14
N ALA A 6 -42.11 1.99 -0.52
CA ALA A 6 -43.16 2.90 -0.03
C ALA A 6 -44.17 2.22 0.92
N THR A 7 -44.04 2.51 2.21
CA THR A 7 -44.97 2.08 3.25
C THR A 7 -46.17 3.03 3.26
N GLU A 8 -47.39 2.48 3.32
CA GLU A 8 -48.61 3.26 3.50
C GLU A 8 -48.59 4.04 4.83
N CYS A 9 -49.35 5.14 4.89
CA CYS A 9 -49.52 5.90 6.12
C CYS A 9 -50.27 5.06 7.15
N ASP A 10 -49.69 4.86 8.33
CA ASP A 10 -50.28 4.01 9.36
C ASP A 10 -51.52 4.59 10.03
N ILE A 11 -51.76 5.90 9.85
CA ILE A 11 -52.89 6.62 10.47
C ILE A 11 -54.09 6.70 9.54
N CYS A 12 -53.91 7.14 8.29
CA CYS A 12 -55.02 7.27 7.35
C CYS A 12 -55.19 6.07 6.42
N LYS A 13 -54.15 5.24 6.22
CA LYS A 13 -54.14 4.08 5.32
C LYS A 13 -54.49 4.38 3.84
N GLU A 14 -54.58 5.65 3.47
CA GLU A 14 -54.95 6.12 2.13
C GLU A 14 -53.76 6.70 1.35
N ASP A 15 -52.83 7.36 2.04
CA ASP A 15 -51.66 8.03 1.44
C ASP A 15 -50.36 7.25 1.69
N ILE A 16 -49.32 7.54 0.91
CA ILE A 16 -47.95 7.03 1.15
C ILE A 16 -47.32 7.74 2.36
N GLY A 17 -46.80 6.95 3.29
CA GLY A 17 -46.03 7.41 4.43
C GLY A 17 -44.67 7.95 3.99
N LYS A 18 -44.46 9.25 4.13
CA LYS A 18 -43.21 9.91 3.70
C LYS A 18 -42.20 10.04 4.84
N VAL A 19 -42.67 10.04 6.07
CA VAL A 19 -41.83 10.21 7.26
C VAL A 19 -42.12 9.10 8.26
N PHE A 20 -41.12 8.77 9.07
CA PHE A 20 -41.22 7.79 10.15
C PHE A 20 -40.96 8.46 11.49
N CYS A 21 -41.83 8.22 12.47
CA CYS A 21 -41.66 8.68 13.84
C CYS A 21 -41.09 7.55 14.72
N TYR A 22 -39.99 7.80 15.42
CA TYR A 22 -39.30 6.77 16.22
C TYR A 22 -40.06 6.39 17.49
N GLU A 23 -40.77 7.33 18.10
CA GLU A 23 -41.51 7.16 19.35
C GLU A 23 -42.88 6.51 19.10
N CYS A 24 -43.60 6.96 18.06
CA CYS A 24 -44.87 6.36 17.65
C CYS A 24 -44.69 5.06 16.85
N ARG A 25 -43.52 4.84 16.26
CA ARG A 25 -43.21 3.75 15.32
C ARG A 25 -44.19 3.65 14.15
N HIS A 26 -44.67 4.79 13.66
CA HIS A 26 -45.62 4.89 12.55
C HIS A 26 -45.01 5.65 11.37
N PHE A 27 -45.31 5.18 10.16
CA PHE A 27 -45.13 5.94 8.94
C PHE A 27 -46.30 6.92 8.76
N LEU A 28 -45.99 8.18 8.50
CA LEU A 28 -46.97 9.26 8.37
C LEU A 28 -46.90 9.88 6.99
N CYS A 29 -48.05 10.07 6.34
CA CYS A 29 -48.13 10.92 5.15
C CYS A 29 -47.96 12.39 5.53
N LYS A 30 -47.82 13.27 4.54
CA LYS A 30 -47.64 14.71 4.75
C LYS A 30 -48.75 15.32 5.62
N SER A 31 -50.00 14.93 5.38
CA SER A 31 -51.17 15.41 6.12
C SER A 31 -51.14 14.94 7.57
N CYS A 32 -50.94 13.64 7.81
CA CYS A 32 -50.86 13.07 9.16
C CYS A 32 -49.65 13.61 9.95
N ASN A 33 -48.51 13.85 9.30
CA ASN A 33 -47.36 14.48 9.95
C ASN A 33 -47.65 15.92 10.39
N SER A 34 -48.38 16.69 9.58
CA SER A 34 -48.73 18.08 9.95
C SER A 34 -49.58 18.14 11.21
N TRP A 35 -50.48 17.17 11.42
CA TRP A 35 -51.23 17.03 12.67
C TRP A 35 -50.34 16.54 13.81
N HIS A 36 -49.48 15.56 13.54
CA HIS A 36 -48.55 14.98 14.51
C HIS A 36 -47.58 16.02 15.11
N GLU A 37 -47.11 16.98 14.31
CA GLU A 37 -46.24 18.07 14.78
C GLU A 37 -46.98 19.14 15.60
N LYS A 38 -48.29 19.31 15.35
CA LYS A 38 -49.11 20.33 16.04
C LYS A 38 -49.68 19.81 17.36
N PHE A 39 -49.87 18.50 17.48
CA PHE A 39 -50.51 17.90 18.63
C PHE A 39 -49.56 17.87 19.85
N PRO A 40 -49.97 18.38 21.03
CA PRO A 40 -49.07 18.52 22.19
C PRO A 40 -48.36 17.23 22.62
N ALA A 41 -49.01 16.07 22.49
CA ALA A 41 -48.45 14.79 22.90
C ALA A 41 -47.33 14.28 21.97
N THR A 42 -47.35 14.64 20.68
CA THR A 42 -46.44 14.08 19.65
C THR A 42 -45.50 15.11 19.05
N LYS A 43 -45.68 16.41 19.36
CA LYS A 43 -44.88 17.53 18.85
C LYS A 43 -43.37 17.42 19.12
N ARG A 44 -42.95 16.66 20.13
CA ARG A 44 -41.54 16.49 20.53
C ARG A 44 -40.90 15.21 20.01
N HIS A 45 -41.63 14.41 19.24
CA HIS A 45 -41.12 13.16 18.71
C HIS A 45 -40.08 13.38 17.61
N THR A 46 -39.16 12.43 17.48
CA THR A 46 -38.11 12.40 16.49
C THR A 46 -38.63 11.80 15.20
N ILE A 47 -38.52 12.55 14.11
CA ILE A 47 -39.06 12.19 12.81
C ILE A 47 -37.92 12.16 11.78
N THR A 48 -37.98 11.22 10.84
CA THR A 48 -37.01 11.11 9.76
C THR A 48 -37.68 10.73 8.45
N ASP A 49 -36.98 10.89 7.33
CA ASP A 49 -37.50 10.51 6.02
C ASP A 49 -37.63 8.98 5.93
N SER A 50 -38.77 8.52 5.41
CA SER A 50 -39.08 7.09 5.29
C SER A 50 -38.00 6.29 4.54
N HIS A 51 -37.33 6.87 3.54
CA HIS A 51 -36.28 6.22 2.76
C HIS A 51 -34.95 6.12 3.51
N SER A 52 -34.76 6.93 4.56
CA SER A 52 -33.57 6.91 5.40
C SER A 52 -33.66 5.92 6.57
N VAL A 53 -34.84 5.32 6.79
CA VAL A 53 -35.03 4.32 7.83
C VAL A 53 -34.58 2.95 7.32
N ASP A 54 -33.54 2.41 7.95
CA ASP A 54 -33.09 1.06 7.67
C ASP A 54 -34.13 0.01 8.14
N ARG A 55 -34.32 -1.04 7.34
CA ARG A 55 -35.28 -2.12 7.65
C ARG A 55 -34.97 -2.80 8.99
N PHE A 56 -33.71 -2.89 9.37
CA PHE A 56 -33.28 -3.44 10.65
C PHE A 56 -33.76 -2.57 11.82
N THR A 57 -33.75 -1.25 11.67
CA THR A 57 -34.27 -0.29 12.67
C THR A 57 -35.76 -0.50 12.96
N LEU A 58 -36.54 -0.89 11.94
CA LEU A 58 -37.96 -1.22 12.11
C LEU A 58 -38.20 -2.49 12.93
N MET A 59 -37.25 -3.42 12.94
CA MET A 59 -37.31 -4.68 13.70
C MET A 59 -36.71 -4.56 15.11
N LEU A 60 -35.91 -3.52 15.38
CA LEU A 60 -35.27 -3.30 16.66
C LEU A 60 -36.25 -2.76 17.72
N LYS A 61 -36.29 -3.43 18.87
CA LYS A 61 -36.86 -2.87 20.09
C LYS A 61 -35.89 -1.84 20.66
N LEU A 62 -36.30 -0.57 20.67
CA LEU A 62 -35.50 0.56 21.19
C LEU A 62 -35.60 0.70 22.72
N VAL A 63 -35.95 -0.38 23.42
CA VAL A 63 -36.09 -0.44 24.87
C VAL A 63 -35.26 -1.59 25.43
N CYS A 64 -34.78 -1.43 26.65
CA CYS A 64 -34.08 -2.46 27.40
C CYS A 64 -34.98 -3.69 27.59
N THR A 65 -34.46 -4.86 27.25
CA THR A 65 -35.20 -6.13 27.33
C THR A 65 -35.52 -6.55 28.78
N ASP A 66 -34.66 -6.18 29.73
CA ASP A 66 -34.78 -6.65 31.12
C ASP A 66 -35.72 -5.79 31.95
N HIS A 67 -35.77 -4.48 31.66
CA HIS A 67 -36.54 -3.50 32.45
C HIS A 67 -37.65 -2.81 31.66
N ASN A 68 -37.73 -3.04 30.34
CA ASN A 68 -38.69 -2.41 29.43
C ASN A 68 -38.67 -0.86 29.48
N LEU A 69 -37.50 -0.29 29.78
CA LEU A 69 -37.24 1.14 29.83
C LEU A 69 -36.42 1.59 28.62
N GLN A 70 -36.53 2.86 28.24
CA GLN A 70 -35.74 3.43 27.15
C GLN A 70 -34.24 3.34 27.42
N PHE A 71 -33.46 3.10 26.37
CA PHE A 71 -32.01 3.16 26.46
C PHE A 71 -31.56 4.60 26.70
N ALA A 72 -30.68 4.79 27.67
CA ALA A 72 -30.15 6.10 28.05
C ALA A 72 -28.61 6.10 28.10
N TYR A 73 -27.99 4.92 28.25
CA TYR A 73 -26.54 4.82 28.42
C TYR A 73 -25.96 3.68 27.57
N TYR A 74 -24.65 3.74 27.37
CA TYR A 74 -23.86 2.68 26.76
C TYR A 74 -22.82 2.19 27.77
N CYS A 75 -22.79 0.87 27.99
CA CYS A 75 -21.78 0.25 28.84
C CYS A 75 -20.57 -0.12 27.98
N ARG A 76 -19.42 0.52 28.23
CA ARG A 76 -18.18 0.27 27.45
C ARG A 76 -17.59 -1.11 27.72
N ASP A 77 -17.71 -1.59 28.96
CA ASP A 77 -17.15 -2.89 29.36
C ASP A 77 -17.95 -4.07 28.76
N SER A 78 -19.26 -3.89 28.58
CA SER A 78 -20.16 -4.91 28.03
C SER A 78 -20.49 -4.72 26.55
N GLY A 79 -20.15 -3.56 25.98
CA GLY A 79 -20.36 -3.25 24.57
C GLY A 79 -21.82 -3.10 24.13
N CYS A 80 -22.73 -2.74 25.04
CA CYS A 80 -24.18 -2.76 24.79
C CYS A 80 -24.92 -1.51 25.31
N LEU A 81 -26.10 -1.24 24.72
CA LEU A 81 -27.02 -0.19 25.18
C LEU A 81 -27.78 -0.65 26.42
N ILE A 82 -27.95 0.25 27.40
CA ILE A 82 -28.59 -0.05 28.68
C ILE A 82 -29.52 1.10 29.14
N CYS A 83 -30.52 0.78 29.96
CA CYS A 83 -31.40 1.79 30.57
C CYS A 83 -30.87 2.24 31.94
N ALA A 84 -31.46 3.27 32.55
CA ALA A 84 -31.04 3.79 33.85
C ALA A 84 -31.02 2.74 34.97
N GLN A 85 -31.99 1.82 34.99
CA GLN A 85 -32.04 0.76 36.00
C GLN A 85 -30.91 -0.28 35.87
N CYS A 86 -30.41 -0.54 34.66
CA CYS A 86 -29.28 -1.44 34.42
C CYS A 86 -27.97 -0.94 35.05
N VAL A 87 -27.82 0.38 35.19
CA VAL A 87 -26.61 1.02 35.75
C VAL A 87 -26.40 0.59 37.21
N THR A 88 -27.49 0.50 37.97
CA THR A 88 -27.44 0.17 39.40
C THR A 88 -27.65 -1.32 39.68
N SER A 89 -28.25 -2.06 38.74
CA SER A 89 -28.43 -3.50 38.82
C SER A 89 -27.26 -4.27 38.17
N LEU A 90 -27.38 -4.60 36.89
CA LEU A 90 -26.53 -5.55 36.17
C LEU A 90 -25.12 -5.00 35.84
N HIS A 91 -24.98 -3.69 35.71
CA HIS A 91 -23.72 -3.03 35.29
C HIS A 91 -23.11 -2.18 36.41
N LYS A 92 -23.35 -2.54 37.68
CA LYS A 92 -22.84 -1.80 38.83
C LYS A 92 -21.31 -1.83 38.85
N GLY A 93 -20.70 -0.65 38.70
CA GLY A 93 -19.25 -0.49 38.68
C GLY A 93 -18.60 -0.63 37.29
N HIS A 94 -19.38 -0.83 36.23
CA HIS A 94 -18.87 -0.77 34.86
C HIS A 94 -18.70 0.68 34.39
N SER A 95 -17.86 0.87 33.37
CA SER A 95 -17.70 2.13 32.66
C SER A 95 -18.92 2.41 31.79
N ILE A 96 -19.64 3.48 32.12
CA ILE A 96 -20.93 3.85 31.51
C ILE A 96 -20.82 5.26 30.95
N THR A 97 -21.31 5.46 29.73
CA THR A 97 -21.32 6.75 29.04
C THR A 97 -22.73 7.05 28.56
N ASP A 98 -23.11 8.33 28.49
CA ASP A 98 -24.40 8.75 27.95
C ASP A 98 -24.54 8.36 26.47
N ILE A 99 -25.75 7.94 26.07
CA ILE A 99 -26.03 7.54 24.69
C ILE A 99 -25.84 8.71 23.69
N VAL A 100 -26.07 9.95 24.13
CA VAL A 100 -25.87 11.13 23.29
C VAL A 100 -24.39 11.31 22.97
N ASP A 101 -23.53 11.14 23.98
CA ASP A 101 -22.08 11.31 23.86
C ASP A 101 -21.45 10.21 23.00
N ILE A 102 -21.81 8.94 23.24
CA ILE A 102 -21.27 7.81 22.44
C ILE A 102 -21.74 7.88 20.99
N ALA A 103 -22.98 8.36 20.75
CA ALA A 103 -23.49 8.56 19.41
C ALA A 103 -22.78 9.72 18.71
N ALA A 104 -22.42 10.79 19.42
CA ALA A 104 -21.60 11.87 18.88
C ALA A 104 -20.19 11.37 18.50
N GLU A 105 -19.52 10.63 19.39
CA GLU A 105 -18.21 10.01 19.13
C GLU A 105 -18.26 9.10 17.88
N SER A 106 -19.27 8.22 17.81
CA SER A 106 -19.45 7.30 16.69
C SER A 106 -19.73 8.02 15.36
N ARG A 107 -20.52 9.11 15.39
CA ARG A 107 -20.78 9.94 14.20
C ARG A 107 -19.49 10.59 13.68
N GLU A 108 -18.60 11.05 14.55
CA GLU A 108 -17.31 11.60 14.14
C GLU A 108 -16.39 10.56 13.49
N VAL A 109 -16.40 9.32 14.00
CA VAL A 109 -15.68 8.20 13.36
C VAL A 109 -16.23 7.94 11.95
N VAL A 110 -17.55 7.90 11.80
CA VAL A 110 -18.19 7.69 10.48
C VAL A 110 -17.90 8.86 9.53
N LYS A 111 -17.94 10.11 9.99
CA LYS A 111 -17.57 11.30 9.18
C LYS A 111 -16.13 11.25 8.70
N LYS A 112 -15.18 10.90 9.57
CA LYS A 112 -13.76 10.75 9.20
C LYS A 112 -13.57 9.65 8.15
N ARG A 113 -14.24 8.51 8.30
CA ARG A 113 -14.18 7.44 7.30
C ARG A 113 -14.82 7.86 5.98
N LEU A 114 -15.94 8.59 6.03
CA LEU A 114 -16.61 9.11 4.85
C LEU A 114 -15.68 10.03 4.05
N SER A 115 -14.96 10.95 4.71
CA SER A 115 -14.01 11.83 4.02
C SER A 115 -12.86 11.05 3.39
N THR A 116 -12.35 10.01 4.05
CA THR A 116 -11.32 9.12 3.45
C THR A 116 -11.85 8.39 2.23
N ILE A 117 -13.07 7.85 2.31
CA ILE A 117 -13.70 7.15 1.18
C ILE A 117 -13.90 8.11 0.00
N GLN A 118 -14.30 9.36 0.26
CA GLN A 118 -14.52 10.36 -0.77
C GLN A 118 -13.23 10.71 -1.52
N ILE A 119 -12.12 10.90 -0.80
CA ILE A 119 -10.78 11.09 -1.42
C ILE A 119 -10.39 9.88 -2.28
N ASN A 120 -10.66 8.66 -1.80
CA ASN A 120 -10.35 7.46 -2.56
C ASN A 120 -11.20 7.32 -3.83
N ILE A 121 -12.47 7.75 -3.79
CA ILE A 121 -13.33 7.80 -4.98
C ILE A 121 -12.74 8.76 -6.02
N GLU A 122 -12.39 9.99 -5.63
CA GLU A 122 -11.77 10.98 -6.54
C GLU A 122 -10.47 10.44 -7.15
N ASN A 123 -9.63 9.77 -6.36
CA ASN A 123 -8.40 9.14 -6.86
C ASN A 123 -8.68 8.03 -7.88
N LEU A 124 -9.68 7.19 -7.63
CA LEU A 124 -10.07 6.11 -8.54
C LEU A 124 -10.67 6.66 -9.84
N GLU A 125 -11.49 7.70 -9.76
CA GLU A 125 -12.05 8.39 -10.93
C GLU A 125 -10.93 8.96 -11.82
N ASN A 126 -9.96 9.66 -11.22
CA ASN A 126 -8.80 10.17 -11.93
C ASN A 126 -7.96 9.05 -12.58
N LEU A 127 -7.76 7.93 -11.88
CA LEU A 127 -7.03 6.77 -12.44
C LEU A 127 -7.79 6.13 -13.61
N ILE A 128 -9.11 5.98 -13.49
CA ILE A 128 -9.96 5.46 -14.58
C ILE A 128 -9.86 6.37 -15.80
N GLU A 129 -9.92 7.68 -15.61
CA GLU A 129 -9.82 8.65 -16.70
C GLU A 129 -8.42 8.63 -17.33
N ALA A 130 -7.35 8.56 -16.55
CA ALA A 130 -5.99 8.39 -17.07
C ALA A 130 -5.82 7.10 -17.88
N PHE A 131 -6.39 5.98 -17.43
CA PHE A 131 -6.35 4.72 -18.17
C PHE A 131 -7.11 4.80 -19.51
N LYS A 132 -8.32 5.38 -19.50
CA LYS A 132 -9.12 5.59 -20.72
C LYS A 132 -8.42 6.53 -21.70
N THR A 133 -7.89 7.65 -21.22
CA THR A 133 -7.36 8.72 -22.08
C THR A 133 -5.92 8.49 -22.53
N THR A 134 -5.11 7.73 -21.79
CA THR A 134 -3.68 7.57 -22.10
C THR A 134 -3.36 6.20 -22.65
N LYS A 135 -3.89 5.12 -22.05
CA LYS A 135 -3.53 3.76 -22.46
C LYS A 135 -4.43 3.23 -23.56
N GLN A 136 -5.74 3.46 -23.47
CA GLN A 136 -6.66 2.96 -24.48
C GLN A 136 -6.54 3.76 -25.79
N THR A 137 -6.48 5.09 -25.74
CA THR A 137 -6.28 5.93 -26.93
C THR A 137 -4.94 5.64 -27.61
N LYS A 138 -3.85 5.53 -26.86
CA LYS A 138 -2.52 5.25 -27.42
C LYS A 138 -2.47 3.88 -28.09
N LEU A 139 -3.06 2.86 -27.46
CA LEU A 139 -3.19 1.54 -28.08
C LEU A 139 -4.03 1.62 -29.38
N GLN A 140 -5.12 2.40 -29.36
CA GLN A 140 -5.95 2.62 -30.55
C GLN A 140 -5.15 3.29 -31.66
N THR A 141 -4.45 4.39 -31.36
CA THR A 141 -3.63 5.14 -32.31
C THR A 141 -2.47 4.30 -32.86
N ASP A 142 -1.77 3.55 -32.01
CA ASP A 142 -0.70 2.66 -32.45
C ASP A 142 -1.25 1.57 -33.39
N THR A 143 -2.42 0.99 -33.07
CA THR A 143 -3.10 0.01 -33.93
C THR A 143 -3.51 0.62 -35.27
N ASP A 144 -4.10 1.82 -35.26
CA ASP A 144 -4.51 2.52 -36.48
C ASP A 144 -3.30 2.87 -37.36
N ASN A 145 -2.18 3.27 -36.76
CA ASN A 145 -0.92 3.53 -37.46
C ASN A 145 -0.37 2.26 -38.11
N PHE A 146 -0.33 1.13 -37.40
CA PHE A 146 0.11 -0.14 -37.99
C PHE A 146 -0.79 -0.61 -39.13
N ILE A 147 -2.12 -0.48 -38.99
CA ILE A 147 -3.05 -0.79 -40.07
C ILE A 147 -2.78 0.12 -41.29
N LYS A 148 -2.51 1.40 -41.06
CA LYS A 148 -2.18 2.34 -42.13
C LYS A 148 -0.88 1.96 -42.85
N GLU A 149 0.18 1.64 -42.11
CA GLU A 149 1.47 1.20 -42.68
C GLU A 149 1.30 -0.08 -43.53
N ILE A 150 0.55 -1.06 -43.04
CA ILE A 150 0.26 -2.30 -43.78
C ILE A 150 -0.48 -1.98 -45.10
N ASN A 151 -1.47 -1.10 -45.05
CA ASN A 151 -2.22 -0.70 -46.25
C ASN A 151 -1.35 0.08 -47.24
N GLU A 152 -0.47 0.97 -46.77
CA GLU A 152 0.49 1.70 -47.62
C GLU A 152 1.44 0.73 -48.33
N ILE A 153 2.02 -0.24 -47.61
CA ILE A 153 2.89 -1.28 -48.20
C ILE A 153 2.11 -2.14 -49.22
N SER A 154 0.87 -2.52 -48.90
CA SER A 154 0.03 -3.31 -49.81
C SER A 154 -0.29 -2.55 -51.09
N GLN A 155 -0.51 -1.23 -51.00
CA GLN A 155 -0.75 -0.39 -52.16
C GLN A 155 0.52 -0.25 -53.01
N ASP A 156 1.68 -0.03 -52.38
CA ASP A 156 2.97 0.05 -53.08
C ASP A 156 3.28 -1.24 -53.85
N LEU A 157 3.05 -2.41 -53.24
CA LEU A 157 3.21 -3.71 -53.90
C LEU A 157 2.26 -3.85 -55.11
N THR A 158 1.01 -3.39 -54.98
CA THR A 158 0.04 -3.42 -56.08
C THR A 158 0.51 -2.54 -57.25
N ASN A 159 0.96 -1.32 -56.95
CA ASN A 159 1.49 -0.39 -57.96
C ASN A 159 2.72 -0.97 -58.67
N ILE A 160 3.64 -1.62 -57.95
CA ILE A 160 4.81 -2.28 -58.54
C ILE A 160 4.38 -3.42 -59.47
N ILE A 161 3.41 -4.24 -59.07
CA ILE A 161 2.88 -5.32 -59.92
C ILE A 161 2.26 -4.73 -61.19
N GLU A 162 1.42 -3.70 -61.08
CA GLU A 162 0.77 -3.05 -62.21
C GLU A 162 1.80 -2.46 -63.20
N THR A 163 2.78 -1.71 -62.70
CA THR A 163 3.84 -1.12 -63.55
C THR A 163 4.68 -2.18 -64.26
N VAL A 164 5.07 -3.26 -63.58
CA VAL A 164 5.79 -4.37 -64.21
C VAL A 164 4.92 -5.06 -65.27
N THR A 165 3.64 -5.26 -65.01
CA THR A 165 2.73 -5.84 -66.02
C THR A 165 2.60 -4.94 -67.24
N GLU A 166 2.51 -3.63 -67.07
CA GLU A 166 2.43 -2.66 -68.18
C GLU A 166 3.72 -2.62 -69.00
N ILE A 167 4.88 -2.64 -68.35
CA ILE A 167 6.19 -2.74 -69.03
C ILE A 167 6.28 -4.04 -69.85
N ASN A 168 5.88 -5.17 -69.28
CA ASN A 168 5.95 -6.44 -70.00
C ASN A 168 4.98 -6.47 -71.20
N LEU A 169 3.77 -5.94 -71.05
CA LEU A 169 2.81 -5.85 -72.14
C LEU A 169 3.29 -4.94 -73.28
N THR A 170 3.89 -3.79 -72.94
CA THR A 170 4.45 -2.86 -73.93
C THR A 170 5.63 -3.49 -74.67
N GLN A 171 6.55 -4.16 -73.96
CA GLN A 171 7.67 -4.87 -74.61
C GLN A 171 7.19 -5.94 -75.60
N VAL A 172 6.18 -6.74 -75.23
CA VAL A 172 5.61 -7.75 -76.15
C VAL A 172 4.99 -7.08 -77.38
N SER A 173 4.25 -5.97 -77.19
CA SER A 173 3.67 -5.21 -78.29
C SER A 173 4.74 -4.61 -79.22
N ASP A 174 5.82 -4.07 -78.67
CA ASP A 174 6.91 -3.47 -79.42
C ASP A 174 7.70 -4.52 -80.21
N CYS A 175 7.98 -5.68 -79.61
CA CYS A 175 8.58 -6.82 -80.31
C CYS A 175 7.71 -7.26 -81.49
N HIS A 176 6.40 -7.43 -81.27
CA HIS A 176 5.47 -7.79 -82.34
C HIS A 176 5.41 -6.73 -83.44
N ALA A 177 5.41 -5.44 -83.09
CA ALA A 177 5.41 -4.35 -84.08
C ALA A 177 6.67 -4.36 -84.94
N LEU A 178 7.84 -4.60 -84.33
CA LEU A 178 9.11 -4.69 -85.04
C LEU A 178 9.17 -5.91 -85.97
N GLU A 179 8.77 -7.09 -85.49
CA GLU A 179 8.68 -8.32 -86.30
C GLU A 179 7.74 -8.12 -87.50
N LYS A 180 6.56 -7.55 -87.26
CA LYS A 180 5.62 -7.20 -88.32
C LYS A 180 6.23 -6.25 -89.35
N HIS A 181 6.97 -5.24 -88.90
CA HIS A 181 7.63 -4.30 -89.81
C HIS A 181 8.70 -4.98 -90.66
N LEU A 182 9.53 -5.86 -90.09
CA LEU A 182 10.55 -6.62 -90.81
C LEU A 182 9.91 -7.54 -91.87
N LEU A 183 8.82 -8.22 -91.52
CA LEU A 183 8.05 -9.05 -92.45
C LEU A 183 7.50 -8.21 -93.60
N LEU A 184 6.83 -7.09 -93.32
CA LEU A 184 6.28 -6.22 -94.36
C LEU A 184 7.38 -5.65 -95.28
N TYR A 185 8.54 -5.30 -94.72
CA TYR A 185 9.69 -4.85 -95.51
C TYR A 185 10.21 -5.96 -96.45
N SER A 186 10.33 -7.19 -95.94
CA SER A 186 10.75 -8.34 -96.75
C SER A 186 9.75 -8.66 -97.87
N LEU A 187 8.45 -8.59 -97.56
CA LEU A 187 7.37 -8.75 -98.54
C LEU A 187 7.44 -7.67 -99.63
N ALA A 188 7.59 -6.40 -99.26
CA ALA A 188 7.69 -5.30 -100.22
C ALA A 188 8.90 -5.47 -101.16
N LYS A 189 10.04 -5.94 -100.64
CA LYS A 189 11.22 -6.25 -101.45
C LYS A 189 10.93 -7.38 -102.43
N LEU A 190 10.26 -8.44 -101.98
CA LEU A 190 9.91 -9.60 -102.81
C LEU A 190 8.88 -9.22 -103.88
N GLU A 191 7.86 -8.43 -103.54
CA GLU A 191 6.85 -7.92 -104.48
C GLU A 191 7.49 -7.06 -105.57
N LYS A 192 8.48 -6.23 -105.22
CA LYS A 192 9.23 -5.42 -106.19
C LYS A 192 9.98 -6.30 -107.19
N SER A 193 10.76 -7.27 -106.71
CA SER A 193 11.46 -8.22 -107.58
C SER A 193 10.46 -9.01 -108.43
N TYR A 194 9.37 -9.51 -107.85
CA TYR A 194 8.31 -10.19 -108.62
C TYR A 194 7.76 -9.32 -109.76
N CYS A 195 7.51 -8.02 -109.51
CA CYS A 195 7.06 -7.09 -110.55
C CYS A 195 8.10 -6.92 -111.67
N GLU A 196 9.39 -6.78 -111.32
CA GLU A 196 10.50 -6.67 -112.28
C GLU A 196 10.58 -7.91 -113.17
N TYR A 197 10.66 -9.11 -112.57
CA TYR A 197 10.67 -10.39 -113.29
C TYR A 197 9.43 -10.58 -114.17
N LYS A 198 8.23 -10.26 -113.66
CA LYS A 198 6.97 -10.40 -114.40
C LYS A 198 6.92 -9.46 -115.61
N SER A 199 7.38 -8.22 -115.45
CA SER A 199 7.40 -7.23 -116.53
C SER A 199 8.36 -7.63 -117.65
N LEU A 200 9.55 -8.12 -117.30
CA LEU A 200 10.55 -8.59 -118.24
C LEU A 200 10.07 -9.85 -118.97
N HIS A 201 9.49 -10.81 -118.25
CA HIS A 201 8.89 -12.00 -118.84
C HIS A 201 7.82 -11.66 -119.88
N GLU A 202 6.94 -10.69 -119.60
CA GLU A 202 5.91 -10.25 -120.56
C GLU A 202 6.52 -9.56 -121.78
N ARG A 203 7.55 -8.74 -121.59
CA ARG A 203 8.32 -8.14 -122.70
C ARG A 203 9.00 -9.20 -123.56
N CYS A 204 9.63 -10.20 -122.96
CA CYS A 204 10.26 -11.31 -123.68
C CYS A 204 9.24 -12.06 -124.54
N LYS A 205 8.08 -12.39 -123.96
CA LYS A 205 6.96 -12.99 -124.70
C LYS A 205 6.49 -12.13 -125.87
N GLN A 206 6.49 -10.81 -125.72
CA GLN A 206 6.08 -9.91 -126.78
C GLN A 206 7.13 -9.81 -127.90
N VAL A 207 8.42 -9.71 -127.56
CA VAL A 207 9.52 -9.66 -128.54
C VAL A 207 9.61 -10.95 -129.35
N LEU A 208 9.38 -12.11 -128.73
CA LEU A 208 9.32 -13.40 -129.44
C LEU A 208 8.20 -13.52 -130.47
N LYS A 209 7.20 -12.62 -130.47
CA LYS A 209 6.15 -12.56 -131.51
C LYS A 209 6.57 -11.74 -132.74
N GLU A 210 7.67 -10.98 -132.66
CA GLU A 210 8.19 -10.21 -133.79
C GLU A 210 8.66 -11.16 -134.89
N LYS A 211 8.23 -10.92 -136.13
CA LYS A 211 8.52 -11.78 -137.29
C LYS A 211 9.66 -11.25 -138.15
N HIS A 212 10.05 -9.98 -138.00
CA HIS A 212 11.10 -9.36 -138.77
C HIS A 212 12.46 -9.53 -138.10
N ASP A 213 13.32 -10.40 -138.64
CA ASP A 213 14.58 -10.85 -138.02
C ASP A 213 15.51 -9.72 -137.57
N VAL A 214 15.66 -8.66 -138.39
CA VAL A 214 16.52 -7.51 -138.04
C VAL A 214 15.93 -6.69 -136.88
N SER A 215 14.60 -6.58 -136.81
CA SER A 215 13.91 -5.84 -135.74
C SER A 215 14.01 -6.62 -134.43
N PHE A 216 13.79 -7.93 -134.51
CA PHE A 216 13.99 -8.84 -133.39
C PHE A 216 15.41 -8.75 -132.83
N PHE A 217 16.44 -8.82 -133.68
CA PHE A 217 17.84 -8.78 -133.26
C PHE A 217 18.18 -7.46 -132.53
N LEU A 218 17.74 -6.31 -133.06
CA LEU A 218 17.97 -5.00 -132.43
C LEU A 218 17.24 -4.86 -131.08
N ILE A 219 16.01 -5.37 -130.96
CA ILE A 219 15.26 -5.31 -129.70
C ILE A 219 15.84 -6.30 -128.67
N GLN A 220 16.28 -7.47 -129.12
CA GLN A 220 16.88 -8.50 -128.27
C GLN A 220 18.17 -8.01 -127.60
N GLU A 221 19.02 -7.22 -128.28
CA GLU A 221 20.20 -6.61 -127.64
C GLU A 221 19.85 -5.73 -126.43
N SER A 222 18.69 -5.05 -126.45
CA SER A 222 18.22 -4.27 -125.30
C SER A 222 17.75 -5.15 -124.13
N LEU A 223 17.25 -6.36 -124.41
CA LEU A 223 16.85 -7.33 -123.39
C LEU A 223 18.06 -7.99 -122.72
N ILE A 224 19.16 -8.22 -123.45
CA ILE A 224 20.38 -8.81 -122.88
C ILE A 224 20.89 -8.00 -121.69
N LYS A 225 20.92 -6.67 -121.83
CA LYS A 225 21.33 -5.76 -120.74
C LYS A 225 20.40 -5.81 -119.54
N GLU A 226 19.11 -6.06 -119.75
CA GLU A 226 18.13 -6.21 -118.67
C GLU A 226 18.21 -7.59 -118.00
N PHE A 227 18.59 -8.63 -118.73
CA PHE A 227 18.90 -9.95 -118.15
C PHE A 227 20.14 -9.88 -117.25
N GLU A 228 21.20 -9.19 -117.70
CA GLU A 228 22.41 -8.98 -116.90
C GLU A 228 22.11 -8.26 -115.58
N LEU A 229 21.24 -7.25 -115.59
CA LEU A 229 20.79 -6.55 -114.38
C LEU A 229 19.92 -7.42 -113.45
N LEU A 230 19.27 -8.46 -113.98
CA LEU A 230 18.40 -9.37 -113.24
C LEU A 230 19.18 -10.50 -112.56
N ASP A 231 20.24 -11.00 -113.22
CA ASP A 231 21.11 -12.06 -112.71
C ASP A 231 21.85 -11.62 -111.42
N ASP A 232 21.97 -10.31 -111.19
CA ASP A 232 22.50 -9.72 -109.96
C ASP A 232 21.48 -9.66 -108.79
N ILE A 233 20.20 -10.00 -109.03
CA ILE A 233 19.18 -10.04 -107.97
C ILE A 233 19.25 -11.40 -107.24
N PRO A 234 19.63 -11.45 -105.95
CA PRO A 234 19.73 -12.70 -105.22
C PRO A 234 18.35 -13.37 -105.12
N LEU A 235 18.25 -14.65 -105.51
CA LEU A 235 17.07 -15.48 -105.23
C LEU A 235 16.89 -15.57 -103.71
N LEU A 236 15.86 -14.92 -103.18
CA LEU A 236 15.55 -14.95 -101.75
C LEU A 236 15.01 -16.34 -101.38
N GLU A 237 15.61 -16.97 -100.37
CA GLU A 237 15.09 -18.18 -99.73
C GLU A 237 13.71 -17.91 -99.09
N GLU A 238 12.86 -18.95 -98.98
CA GLU A 238 11.60 -18.86 -98.21
C GLU A 238 11.88 -18.24 -96.83
N PRO A 239 11.01 -17.34 -96.33
CA PRO A 239 11.18 -16.79 -95.00
C PRO A 239 11.19 -17.95 -94.00
N LYS A 240 12.35 -18.16 -93.36
CA LYS A 240 12.52 -19.17 -92.31
C LYS A 240 11.39 -19.01 -91.30
N GLU A 241 10.72 -20.12 -90.96
CA GLU A 241 9.73 -20.14 -89.88
C GLU A 241 10.31 -19.35 -88.69
N ILE A 242 9.61 -18.29 -88.29
CA ILE A 242 9.94 -17.55 -87.09
C ILE A 242 9.60 -18.50 -85.95
N THR A 243 10.61 -19.26 -85.51
CA THR A 243 10.51 -20.07 -84.30
C THR A 243 10.11 -19.13 -83.18
N HIS A 244 8.93 -19.39 -82.59
CA HIS A 244 8.34 -18.69 -81.48
C HIS A 244 9.39 -18.07 -80.54
N PHE A 245 9.15 -16.80 -80.18
CA PHE A 245 9.67 -16.13 -78.98
C PHE A 245 10.17 -17.17 -77.98
N LYS A 246 11.49 -17.25 -77.77
CA LYS A 246 12.11 -18.30 -76.96
C LYS A 246 11.54 -18.22 -75.56
N ARG A 247 10.54 -19.06 -75.30
CA ARG A 247 9.86 -19.22 -74.02
C ARG A 247 10.88 -19.51 -72.92
N ASP A 248 11.98 -20.16 -73.28
CA ASP A 248 13.07 -20.52 -72.38
C ASP A 248 13.74 -19.30 -71.74
N ASP A 249 13.97 -18.19 -72.45
CA ASP A 249 14.62 -17.00 -71.83
C ASP A 249 13.70 -16.29 -70.83
N PHE A 250 12.38 -16.28 -71.08
CA PHE A 250 11.38 -15.74 -70.15
C PHE A 250 11.10 -16.69 -68.98
N VAL A 251 11.09 -18.01 -69.24
CA VAL A 251 10.98 -19.04 -68.22
C VAL A 251 12.21 -18.99 -67.32
N ASP A 252 13.41 -18.83 -67.85
CA ASP A 252 14.64 -18.70 -67.07
C ASP A 252 14.63 -17.41 -66.24
N LEU A 253 14.13 -16.29 -66.76
CA LEU A 253 13.97 -15.05 -65.98
C LEU A 253 12.96 -15.23 -64.83
N ILE A 254 11.84 -15.91 -65.09
CA ILE A 254 10.84 -16.23 -64.06
C ILE A 254 11.39 -17.23 -63.04
N VAL A 255 12.07 -18.27 -63.49
CA VAL A 255 12.68 -19.31 -62.64
C VAL A 255 13.73 -18.67 -61.74
N ASN A 256 14.62 -17.84 -62.27
CA ASN A 256 15.60 -17.09 -61.47
C ASN A 256 14.91 -16.15 -60.46
N ALA A 257 13.88 -15.41 -60.88
CA ALA A 257 13.12 -14.55 -59.96
C ALA A 257 12.27 -15.33 -58.93
N MET A 258 11.90 -16.57 -59.22
CA MET A 258 11.24 -17.47 -58.29
C MET A 258 12.25 -18.11 -57.32
N GLU A 259 13.44 -18.46 -57.79
CA GLU A 259 14.54 -18.97 -56.99
C GLU A 259 15.05 -17.92 -55.99
N ASP A 260 15.22 -16.66 -56.42
CA ASP A 260 15.58 -15.55 -55.53
C ASP A 260 14.51 -15.32 -54.44
N ARG A 261 13.23 -15.36 -54.81
CA ARG A 261 12.12 -15.27 -53.86
C ARG A 261 12.07 -16.47 -52.92
N GLN A 262 12.35 -17.67 -53.42
CA GLN A 262 12.40 -18.89 -52.62
C GLN A 262 13.59 -18.88 -51.65
N GLN A 263 14.72 -18.30 -52.04
CA GLN A 263 15.83 -18.03 -51.13
C GLN A 263 15.43 -17.06 -50.02
N THR A 264 14.76 -15.96 -50.40
CA THR A 264 14.28 -14.95 -49.44
C THR A 264 13.31 -15.56 -48.41
N VAL A 265 12.33 -16.34 -48.89
CA VAL A 265 11.39 -17.10 -48.05
C VAL A 265 12.14 -18.08 -47.15
N SER A 266 13.12 -18.83 -47.66
CA SER A 266 13.91 -19.76 -46.85
C SER A 266 14.70 -19.06 -45.72
N THR A 267 15.22 -17.86 -45.97
CA THR A 267 15.84 -17.02 -44.92
C THR A 267 14.82 -16.58 -43.88
N MET A 268 13.62 -16.16 -44.28
CA MET A 268 12.56 -15.77 -43.36
C MET A 268 12.08 -16.96 -42.52
N ASP A 269 11.93 -18.15 -43.12
CA ASP A 269 11.58 -19.38 -42.40
C ASP A 269 12.61 -19.71 -41.33
N LYS A 270 13.90 -19.61 -41.64
CA LYS A 270 14.99 -19.81 -40.65
C LYS A 270 14.93 -18.78 -39.50
N GLN A 271 14.57 -17.53 -39.79
CA GLN A 271 14.39 -16.51 -38.76
C GLN A 271 13.18 -16.81 -37.88
N VAL A 272 12.07 -17.25 -38.48
CA VAL A 272 10.85 -17.66 -37.76
C VAL A 272 11.14 -18.88 -36.87
N GLU A 273 11.84 -19.90 -37.37
CA GLU A 273 12.28 -21.05 -36.58
C GLU A 273 13.19 -20.63 -35.41
N GLY A 274 14.10 -19.68 -35.64
CA GLY A 274 14.94 -19.11 -34.59
C GLY A 274 14.12 -18.44 -33.48
N LEU A 275 13.18 -17.57 -33.85
CA LEU A 275 12.27 -16.89 -32.92
C LEU A 275 11.34 -17.87 -32.19
N GLN A 276 10.85 -18.90 -32.88
CA GLN A 276 10.05 -19.97 -32.27
C GLN A 276 10.87 -20.73 -31.22
N GLY A 277 12.13 -21.08 -31.53
CA GLY A 277 13.03 -21.74 -30.59
C GLY A 277 13.37 -20.89 -29.36
N GLU A 278 13.53 -19.57 -29.53
CA GLU A 278 13.71 -18.63 -28.41
C GLU A 278 12.45 -18.52 -27.55
N ASN A 279 11.28 -18.44 -28.18
CA ASN A 279 9.99 -18.41 -27.48
C ASN A 279 9.73 -19.71 -26.71
N GLU A 280 10.02 -20.88 -27.27
CA GLU A 280 9.90 -22.15 -26.55
C GLU A 280 10.81 -22.20 -25.31
N LYS A 281 12.05 -21.73 -25.43
CA LYS A 281 12.96 -21.63 -24.27
C LYS A 281 12.39 -20.69 -23.21
N ARG A 282 11.82 -19.55 -23.62
CA ARG A 282 11.18 -18.58 -22.74
C ARG A 282 9.97 -19.19 -22.01
N ILE A 283 9.12 -19.92 -22.74
CA ILE A 283 7.95 -20.61 -22.20
C ILE A 283 8.39 -21.64 -21.15
N LYS A 284 9.33 -22.53 -21.49
CA LYS A 284 9.86 -23.53 -20.54
C LYS A 284 10.44 -22.90 -19.27
N TYR A 285 11.14 -21.78 -19.40
CA TYR A 285 11.66 -21.04 -18.25
C TYR A 285 10.54 -20.45 -17.37
N LEU A 286 9.51 -19.88 -18.00
CA LEU A 286 8.36 -19.34 -17.28
C LEU A 286 7.56 -20.45 -16.60
N GLU A 287 7.34 -21.59 -17.25
CA GLU A 287 6.68 -22.77 -16.66
C GLU A 287 7.45 -23.27 -15.42
N TYR A 288 8.77 -23.39 -15.52
CA TYR A 288 9.61 -23.75 -14.37
C TYR A 288 9.47 -22.74 -13.21
N LYS A 289 9.53 -21.44 -13.51
CA LYS A 289 9.42 -20.39 -12.48
C LYS A 289 8.04 -20.39 -11.83
N THR A 290 6.98 -20.58 -12.61
CA THR A 290 5.61 -20.72 -12.11
C THR A 290 5.50 -21.93 -11.18
N HIS A 291 6.04 -23.08 -11.58
CA HIS A 291 6.04 -24.29 -10.74
C HIS A 291 6.73 -24.07 -9.40
N VAL A 292 7.88 -23.39 -9.38
CA VAL A 292 8.60 -23.06 -8.13
C VAL A 292 7.76 -22.14 -7.25
N LEU A 293 7.10 -21.13 -7.82
CA LEU A 293 6.24 -20.21 -7.06
C LEU A 293 5.01 -20.91 -6.49
N GLU A 294 4.39 -21.82 -7.24
CA GLU A 294 3.27 -22.63 -6.76
C GLU A 294 3.66 -23.53 -5.58
N GLN A 295 4.86 -24.12 -5.61
CA GLN A 295 5.36 -24.89 -4.48
C GLN A 295 5.57 -24.02 -3.23
N LYS A 296 6.14 -22.82 -3.39
CA LYS A 296 6.32 -21.87 -2.29
C LYS A 296 4.98 -21.44 -1.70
N LEU A 297 4.01 -21.10 -2.55
CA LEU A 297 2.66 -20.73 -2.12
C LEU A 297 1.99 -21.85 -1.33
N LYS A 298 2.11 -23.10 -1.79
CA LYS A 298 1.59 -24.27 -1.05
C LYS A 298 2.23 -24.44 0.32
N LYS A 299 3.53 -24.15 0.44
CA LYS A 299 4.23 -24.19 1.74
C LYS A 299 3.72 -23.09 2.67
N GLU A 300 3.66 -21.85 2.21
CA GLU A 300 3.15 -20.73 3.00
C GLU A 300 1.69 -20.94 3.44
N GLN A 301 0.85 -21.51 2.58
CA GLN A 301 -0.52 -21.88 2.93
C GLN A 301 -0.57 -22.94 4.04
N LYS A 302 0.32 -23.94 4.03
CA LYS A 302 0.41 -24.94 5.11
C LYS A 302 0.85 -24.29 6.42
N ASP A 303 1.86 -23.43 6.36
CA ASP A 303 2.38 -22.72 7.53
C ASP A 303 1.29 -21.81 8.14
N ALA A 304 0.51 -21.11 7.30
CA ALA A 304 -0.62 -20.30 7.74
C ALA A 304 -1.72 -21.13 8.43
N ILE A 305 -2.01 -22.34 7.96
CA ILE A 305 -2.97 -23.25 8.61
C ILE A 305 -2.46 -23.68 9.99
N ILE A 306 -1.17 -23.98 10.12
CA ILE A 306 -0.54 -24.36 11.39
C ILE A 306 -0.66 -23.18 12.37
N ILE A 307 -0.24 -21.99 11.97
CA ILE A 307 -0.31 -20.77 12.80
C ILE A 307 -1.75 -20.50 13.26
N LYS A 308 -2.72 -20.63 12.35
CA LYS A 308 -4.14 -20.46 12.69
C LYS A 308 -4.59 -21.47 13.76
N SER A 309 -4.22 -22.74 13.61
CA SER A 309 -4.58 -23.78 14.59
C SER A 309 -3.95 -23.54 15.96
N GLU A 310 -2.71 -23.02 16.00
CA GLU A 310 -2.03 -22.61 17.24
C GLU A 310 -2.70 -21.40 17.88
N LEU A 311 -3.09 -20.40 17.07
CA LEU A 311 -3.81 -19.23 17.53
C LEU A 311 -5.12 -19.62 18.22
N GLU A 312 -5.92 -20.51 17.60
CA GLU A 312 -7.16 -21.02 18.18
C GLU A 312 -6.91 -21.79 19.49
N ARG A 313 -5.80 -22.54 19.59
CA ARG A 313 -5.42 -23.22 20.83
C ARG A 313 -5.01 -22.23 21.92
N LYS A 314 -4.24 -21.20 21.57
CA LYS A 314 -3.86 -20.13 22.51
C LYS A 314 -5.08 -19.35 22.96
N GLU A 315 -6.03 -19.06 22.09
CA GLU A 315 -7.28 -18.38 22.43
C GLU A 315 -8.13 -19.20 23.42
N ARG A 316 -8.28 -20.51 23.19
CA ARG A 316 -8.94 -21.41 24.16
C ARG A 316 -8.24 -21.39 25.52
N THR A 317 -6.90 -21.42 25.52
CA THR A 317 -6.11 -21.36 26.76
C THR A 317 -6.31 -20.01 27.46
N LEU A 318 -6.28 -18.91 26.72
CA LEU A 318 -6.51 -17.57 27.24
C LEU A 318 -7.90 -17.46 27.87
N GLN A 319 -8.94 -18.00 27.22
CA GLN A 319 -10.30 -18.04 27.80
C GLN A 319 -10.33 -18.81 29.13
N THR A 320 -9.59 -19.92 29.25
CA THR A 320 -9.50 -20.65 30.53
C THR A 320 -8.75 -19.86 31.61
N VAL A 321 -7.65 -19.20 31.26
CA VAL A 321 -6.87 -18.37 32.17
C VAL A 321 -7.69 -17.17 32.64
N VAL A 322 -8.43 -16.52 31.75
CA VAL A 322 -9.35 -15.43 32.10
C VAL A 322 -10.41 -15.92 33.09
N LYS A 323 -11.05 -17.07 32.84
CA LYS A 323 -12.02 -17.65 33.78
C LYS A 323 -11.42 -17.96 35.15
N GLN A 324 -10.19 -18.48 35.19
CA GLN A 324 -9.46 -18.72 36.44
C GLN A 324 -9.14 -17.41 37.17
N ARG A 325 -8.62 -16.41 36.45
CA ARG A 325 -8.35 -15.08 36.99
C ARG A 325 -9.60 -14.43 37.57
N ASP A 326 -10.75 -14.53 36.89
CA ASP A 326 -12.01 -13.99 37.38
C ASP A 326 -12.49 -14.72 38.65
N LYS A 327 -12.22 -16.03 38.75
CA LYS A 327 -12.48 -16.81 39.98
C LYS A 327 -11.56 -16.38 41.12
N GLU A 328 -10.26 -16.21 40.86
CA GLU A 328 -9.28 -15.72 41.83
C GLU A 328 -9.59 -14.30 42.29
N GLN A 329 -10.01 -13.41 41.39
CA GLN A 329 -10.42 -12.06 41.73
C GLN A 329 -11.65 -12.05 42.63
N ARG A 330 -12.64 -12.90 42.37
CA ARG A 330 -13.79 -13.07 43.28
C ARG A 330 -13.37 -13.57 44.66
N LEU A 331 -12.46 -14.53 44.73
CA LEU A 331 -11.94 -15.04 46.00
C LEU A 331 -11.14 -13.97 46.76
N LYS A 332 -10.27 -13.22 46.07
CA LYS A 332 -9.51 -12.10 46.65
C LYS A 332 -10.42 -10.98 47.14
N GLU A 333 -11.50 -10.69 46.42
CA GLU A 333 -12.47 -9.69 46.83
C GLU A 333 -13.24 -10.14 48.09
N GLU A 334 -13.58 -11.42 48.17
CA GLU A 334 -14.20 -12.00 49.36
C GLU A 334 -13.24 -11.97 50.57
N GLU A 335 -11.97 -12.36 50.37
CA GLU A 335 -10.91 -12.22 51.38
C GLU A 335 -10.70 -10.76 51.78
N ARG A 336 -10.76 -9.81 50.83
CA ARG A 336 -10.65 -8.38 51.09
C ARG A 336 -11.80 -7.89 51.96
N LYS A 337 -13.04 -8.30 51.66
CA LYS A 337 -14.21 -7.98 52.50
C LYS A 337 -14.07 -8.56 53.90
N GLN A 338 -13.65 -9.82 54.02
CA GLN A 338 -13.40 -10.45 55.32
C GLN A 338 -12.27 -9.74 56.08
N LYS A 339 -11.21 -9.31 55.39
CA LYS A 339 -10.11 -8.54 55.96
C LYS A 339 -10.53 -7.13 56.34
N GLU A 340 -11.37 -6.46 55.57
CA GLU A 340 -11.92 -5.13 55.88
C GLU A 340 -12.88 -5.21 57.07
N GLU A 341 -13.72 -6.24 57.15
CA GLU A 341 -14.52 -6.51 58.34
C GLU A 341 -13.66 -6.82 59.57
N ALA A 342 -12.60 -7.61 59.40
CA ALA A 342 -11.66 -7.91 60.48
C ALA A 342 -10.87 -6.65 60.90
N CYS A 343 -10.45 -5.82 59.94
CA CYS A 343 -9.81 -4.53 60.18
C CYS A 343 -10.77 -3.55 60.85
N MET A 344 -12.04 -3.46 60.44
CA MET A 344 -13.04 -2.62 61.12
C MET A 344 -13.31 -3.11 62.55
N ARG A 345 -13.33 -4.42 62.78
CA ARG A 345 -13.40 -5.01 64.13
C ARG A 345 -12.13 -4.73 64.95
N LEU A 346 -10.94 -4.82 64.35
CA LEU A 346 -9.66 -4.52 64.99
C LEU A 346 -9.48 -3.01 65.25
N SER A 347 -9.93 -2.14 64.34
CA SER A 347 -9.94 -0.67 64.49
C SER A 347 -10.99 -0.20 65.50
N ALA A 348 -12.06 -0.96 65.73
CA ALA A 348 -12.99 -0.73 66.84
C ALA A 348 -12.43 -1.18 68.20
N ILE A 349 -11.43 -2.08 68.21
CA ILE A 349 -10.77 -2.61 69.41
C ILE A 349 -9.46 -1.86 69.73
N ALA A 350 -8.78 -1.31 68.72
CA ALA A 350 -7.58 -0.50 68.87
C ALA A 350 -7.94 0.98 68.92
N GLY A 351 -8.34 1.45 70.11
CA GLY A 351 -8.35 2.87 70.43
C GLY A 351 -6.92 3.43 70.51
N ASP A 352 -6.77 4.63 69.95
CA ASP A 352 -5.73 5.65 70.15
C ASP A 352 -4.23 5.29 70.07
N ASN A 353 -3.56 6.14 69.29
CA ASN A 353 -2.12 6.50 69.30
C ASN A 353 -1.09 5.56 68.65
N ASP A 354 -0.83 5.74 67.36
CA ASP A 354 0.55 5.72 66.78
C ASP A 354 0.59 6.34 65.35
N PRO A 355 1.33 7.43 65.07
CA PRO A 355 1.31 8.14 63.77
C PRO A 355 2.33 7.62 62.73
N GLY A 356 2.52 6.29 62.63
CA GLY A 356 3.62 5.70 61.84
C GLY A 356 3.28 4.65 60.79
N ILE A 357 2.02 4.22 60.62
CA ILE A 357 1.71 3.04 59.79
C ILE A 357 1.08 3.44 58.44
N THR A 358 1.93 3.36 57.42
CA THR A 358 1.73 3.38 55.96
C THR A 358 0.32 3.11 55.41
N ASP A 359 -0.16 4.07 54.61
CA ASP A 359 -1.32 3.96 53.74
C ASP A 359 -1.04 2.98 52.57
N LEU A 360 -1.55 1.75 52.69
CA LEU A 360 -1.39 0.67 51.72
C LEU A 360 -2.12 0.95 50.37
N GLY A 361 -2.91 2.02 50.30
CA GLY A 361 -3.66 2.46 49.12
C GLY A 361 -2.89 3.37 48.15
N ASP A 362 -1.72 3.93 48.51
CA ASP A 362 -1.01 4.90 47.65
C ASP A 362 -0.47 4.23 46.35
N PRO A 363 -0.97 4.62 45.16
CA PRO A 363 -0.53 4.07 43.87
C PRO A 363 0.87 4.55 43.45
N ASN A 364 1.50 5.42 44.24
CA ASN A 364 2.84 5.97 44.01
C ASN A 364 3.82 5.60 45.12
N ARG A 365 3.51 4.59 45.95
CA ARG A 365 4.51 4.04 46.88
C ARG A 365 5.69 3.42 46.11
N PRO A 366 6.91 3.43 46.68
CA PRO A 366 8.11 2.90 46.01
C PRO A 366 7.97 1.48 45.47
N MET A 367 7.29 0.58 46.18
CA MET A 367 7.05 -0.79 45.72
C MET A 367 6.17 -0.85 44.45
N LYS A 368 5.15 0.00 44.34
CA LYS A 368 4.32 0.08 43.13
C LYS A 368 5.05 0.74 41.96
N ILE A 369 5.98 1.64 42.26
CA ILE A 369 6.88 2.22 41.25
C ILE A 369 7.84 1.14 40.74
N ALA A 370 8.38 0.29 41.62
CA ALA A 370 9.24 -0.82 41.24
C ALA A 370 8.52 -1.88 40.38
N GLU A 371 7.26 -2.21 40.72
CA GLU A 371 6.41 -3.08 39.88
C GLU A 371 6.25 -2.51 38.46
N LYS A 372 5.89 -1.22 38.33
CA LYS A 372 5.74 -0.57 37.01
C LYS A 372 7.06 -0.44 36.25
N PHE A 373 8.16 -0.25 36.96
CA PHE A 373 9.51 -0.23 36.37
C PHE A 373 9.89 -1.61 35.80
N THR A 374 9.46 -2.69 36.47
CA THR A 374 9.60 -4.06 35.99
C THR A 374 8.75 -4.30 34.74
N GLU A 375 7.46 -3.93 34.79
CA GLU A 375 6.55 -4.06 33.65
C GLU A 375 7.04 -3.30 32.40
N MET A 376 7.70 -2.17 32.60
CA MET A 376 8.27 -1.37 31.51
C MET A 376 9.46 -2.06 30.84
N TYR A 377 10.27 -2.82 31.59
CA TYR A 377 11.32 -3.66 31.02
C TYR A 377 10.75 -4.88 30.30
N ASP A 378 9.77 -5.56 30.92
CA ASP A 378 9.26 -6.81 30.36
C ASP A 378 8.43 -6.59 29.08
N ASN A 379 7.65 -5.50 29.02
CA ASN A 379 6.75 -5.23 27.90
C ASN A 379 7.27 -4.12 26.98
N ASP A 380 7.34 -2.87 27.49
CA ASP A 380 7.56 -1.71 26.62
C ASP A 380 8.97 -1.67 26.01
N TRP A 381 9.98 -2.11 26.77
CA TRP A 381 11.36 -2.22 26.29
C TRP A 381 11.47 -3.32 25.22
N THR A 382 10.86 -4.49 25.44
CA THR A 382 10.84 -5.59 24.45
C THR A 382 10.17 -5.17 23.14
N ASP A 383 8.97 -4.56 23.22
CA ASP A 383 8.25 -4.03 22.04
C ASP A 383 9.12 -3.01 21.27
N SER A 384 9.85 -2.16 22.00
CA SER A 384 10.68 -1.11 21.39
C SER A 384 12.00 -1.64 20.86
N MET A 385 12.52 -2.74 21.43
CA MET A 385 13.70 -3.43 20.93
C MET A 385 13.42 -4.03 19.55
N GLU A 386 12.30 -4.74 19.40
CA GLU A 386 11.84 -5.29 18.10
C GLU A 386 11.65 -4.16 17.06
N ALA A 387 10.98 -3.07 17.45
CA ALA A 387 10.74 -1.94 16.56
C ALA A 387 12.02 -1.18 16.12
N LEU A 388 13.10 -1.23 16.92
CA LEU A 388 14.40 -0.67 16.55
C LEU A 388 15.22 -1.63 15.68
N GLU A 389 15.10 -2.94 15.90
CA GLU A 389 15.72 -3.96 15.04
C GLU A 389 15.15 -3.91 13.61
N ASP A 390 13.85 -3.62 13.46
CA ASP A 390 13.20 -3.33 12.17
C ASP A 390 13.79 -2.13 11.41
N LEU A 391 14.64 -1.32 12.07
CA LEU A 391 15.38 -0.21 11.46
C LEU A 391 16.84 -0.59 11.11
N ASP A 392 17.16 -1.88 11.04
CA ASP A 392 18.49 -2.43 10.75
C ASP A 392 19.57 -2.02 11.78
N LEU A 393 19.16 -1.81 13.03
CA LEU A 393 20.08 -1.52 14.14
C LEU A 393 20.53 -2.80 14.84
N GLY A 394 21.81 -2.89 15.21
CA GLY A 394 22.32 -4.01 15.99
C GLY A 394 21.87 -3.96 17.46
N GLU A 395 21.75 -5.12 18.09
CA GLU A 395 21.25 -5.30 19.47
C GLU A 395 21.88 -4.32 20.48
N GLU A 396 23.20 -4.20 20.52
CA GLU A 396 23.91 -3.29 21.44
C GLU A 396 23.53 -1.80 21.20
N GLU A 397 23.28 -1.42 19.95
CA GLU A 397 22.88 -0.05 19.61
C GLU A 397 21.42 0.21 19.99
N CYS A 398 20.53 -0.77 19.79
CA CYS A 398 19.15 -0.71 20.27
C CYS A 398 19.10 -0.53 21.79
N VAL A 399 19.85 -1.34 22.54
CA VAL A 399 19.96 -1.22 24.01
C VAL A 399 20.44 0.17 24.42
N LYS A 400 21.48 0.69 23.75
CA LYS A 400 22.02 2.02 24.02
C LYS A 400 21.01 3.14 23.79
N ILE A 401 20.18 3.04 22.74
CA ILE A 401 19.11 4.00 22.44
C ILE A 401 18.03 3.95 23.52
N LEU A 402 17.56 2.77 23.88
CA LEU A 402 16.52 2.60 24.90
C LEU A 402 16.99 3.07 26.28
N LEU A 403 18.24 2.77 26.65
CA LEU A 403 18.84 3.27 27.88
C LEU A 403 18.92 4.80 27.88
N HIS A 404 19.29 5.41 26.75
CA HIS A 404 19.33 6.87 26.58
C HIS A 404 17.95 7.53 26.76
N PHE A 405 16.88 6.89 26.28
CA PHE A 405 15.53 7.38 26.50
C PHE A 405 15.13 7.33 27.98
N LEU A 406 15.48 6.27 28.70
CA LEU A 406 15.23 6.15 30.13
C LEU A 406 16.06 7.16 30.95
N THR A 407 17.37 7.22 30.73
CA THR A 407 18.28 8.10 31.49
C THR A 407 18.03 9.57 31.18
N GLY A 408 17.81 9.93 29.91
CA GLY A 408 17.45 11.28 29.52
C GLY A 408 16.09 11.71 30.10
N SER A 409 15.13 10.79 30.21
CA SER A 409 13.88 11.05 30.94
C SER A 409 14.15 11.29 32.42
N TYR A 410 15.01 10.48 33.04
CA TYR A 410 15.40 10.55 34.45
C TYR A 410 16.04 11.87 34.83
N GLU A 411 17.03 12.30 34.08
CA GLU A 411 17.73 13.57 34.29
C GLU A 411 16.80 14.77 34.14
N GLU A 412 16.00 14.82 33.06
CA GLU A 412 15.15 15.98 32.78
C GLU A 412 13.96 16.07 33.75
N CYS A 413 13.36 14.93 34.15
CA CYS A 413 12.36 14.91 35.20
C CYS A 413 12.95 15.36 36.55
N GLY A 414 14.15 14.88 36.90
CA GLY A 414 14.83 15.28 38.14
C GLY A 414 15.14 16.77 38.16
N ARG A 415 15.62 17.33 37.05
CA ARG A 415 15.87 18.77 36.89
C ARG A 415 14.60 19.61 37.13
N LEU A 416 13.47 19.22 36.53
CA LEU A 416 12.21 19.94 36.68
C LEU A 416 11.62 19.82 38.09
N VAL A 417 11.73 18.65 38.73
CA VAL A 417 11.27 18.48 40.12
C VAL A 417 12.14 19.32 41.05
N ALA A 418 13.46 19.36 40.85
CA ALA A 418 14.35 20.23 41.63
C ALA A 418 14.05 21.73 41.42
N GLU A 419 13.72 22.14 40.20
CA GLU A 419 13.30 23.51 39.88
C GLU A 419 11.97 23.85 40.60
N LEU A 420 10.98 22.96 40.52
CA LEU A 420 9.71 23.08 41.22
C LEU A 420 9.90 23.17 42.74
N ASP A 421 10.76 22.31 43.30
CA ASP A 421 11.06 22.29 44.73
C ASP A 421 11.74 23.57 45.20
N SER A 422 12.66 24.12 44.40
CA SER A 422 13.26 25.43 44.64
C SER A 422 12.21 26.55 44.66
N HIS A 423 11.24 26.52 43.75
CA HIS A 423 10.14 27.49 43.73
C HIS A 423 9.20 27.35 44.92
N ILE A 424 8.82 26.11 45.27
CA ILE A 424 7.99 25.81 46.45
C ILE A 424 8.70 26.26 47.71
N LEU A 425 9.98 25.91 47.87
CA LEU A 425 10.78 26.27 49.03
C LEU A 425 10.94 27.79 49.17
N LYS A 426 11.18 28.52 48.07
CA LYS A 426 11.18 29.99 48.08
C LYS A 426 9.84 30.56 48.54
N GLY A 427 8.73 30.05 48.00
CA GLY A 427 7.38 30.47 48.40
C GLY A 427 7.06 30.22 49.88
N VAL A 428 7.46 29.06 50.40
CA VAL A 428 7.28 28.68 51.81
C VAL A 428 8.18 29.52 52.73
N THR A 429 9.45 29.74 52.36
CA THR A 429 10.42 30.50 53.17
C THR A 429 10.07 31.99 53.26
N ILE A 430 9.50 32.57 52.18
CA ILE A 430 9.01 33.96 52.18
C ILE A 430 7.79 34.12 53.11
N SER A 431 6.98 33.07 53.28
CA SER A 431 5.78 33.09 54.13
C SER A 431 6.06 32.94 55.63
N THR A 432 7.24 32.46 56.03
CA THR A 432 7.60 32.20 57.43
C THR A 432 8.41 33.33 58.09
N CYS A 433 8.54 34.49 57.43
CA CYS A 433 9.24 35.64 58.01
C CYS A 433 8.39 36.37 59.07
N GLU A 434 8.57 36.00 60.35
CA GLU A 434 8.84 37.01 61.37
C GLU A 434 10.36 37.26 61.38
N GLN A 435 10.73 38.48 60.99
CA GLN A 435 11.96 39.24 61.23
C GLN A 435 13.27 38.48 61.50
N ASP A 436 14.20 38.53 60.55
CA ASP A 436 15.43 39.31 60.73
C ASP A 436 16.12 39.58 59.39
N ILE A 437 16.21 40.87 59.06
CA ILE A 437 17.02 41.42 57.99
C ILE A 437 18.38 41.73 58.61
N ASN A 438 19.42 41.06 58.08
CA ASN A 438 20.87 41.34 58.18
C ASN A 438 21.67 40.17 58.78
N GLU A 439 22.31 39.39 57.91
CA GLU A 439 23.77 39.28 57.85
C GLU A 439 24.17 38.20 56.84
N TYR A 440 25.05 38.59 55.92
CA TYR A 440 25.86 37.76 55.04
C TYR A 440 25.14 36.81 54.06
N GLY A 441 25.38 37.10 52.77
CA GLY A 441 24.91 36.29 51.66
C GLY A 441 25.41 34.86 51.72
N ASP A 442 24.48 33.93 51.59
CA ASP A 442 24.76 32.62 51.04
C ASP A 442 23.64 32.26 50.05
N ASN A 443 23.98 32.35 48.76
CA ASN A 443 23.06 32.08 47.63
C ASN A 443 22.82 30.58 47.39
N ASN A 444 23.12 29.71 48.37
CA ASN A 444 22.91 28.27 48.25
C ASN A 444 21.67 27.79 49.01
N LEU A 445 20.52 27.89 48.34
CA LEU A 445 19.30 27.14 48.68
C LEU A 445 19.39 25.64 48.34
N GLN A 446 20.50 25.18 47.76
CA GLN A 446 20.74 23.77 47.45
C GLN A 446 20.98 22.98 48.74
N GLY A 447 19.96 22.30 49.25
CA GLY A 447 20.10 21.31 50.33
C GLY A 447 19.21 21.50 51.56
N ARG A 448 18.40 22.56 51.64
CA ARG A 448 17.36 22.64 52.69
C ARG A 448 16.27 21.61 52.43
N LYS A 449 16.11 20.66 53.36
CA LYS A 449 14.99 19.71 53.37
C LYS A 449 13.73 20.41 53.86
N PHE A 450 12.59 20.07 53.28
CA PHE A 450 11.31 20.55 53.76
C PHE A 450 11.08 20.07 55.21
N PRO A 451 10.43 20.88 56.08
CA PRO A 451 9.98 20.42 57.38
C PRO A 451 9.13 19.15 57.25
N GLY A 452 9.30 18.19 58.17
CA GLY A 452 8.63 16.88 58.12
C GLY A 452 7.11 16.96 57.96
N GLU A 453 6.49 17.97 58.58
CA GLU A 453 5.05 18.26 58.54
C GLU A 453 4.54 18.67 57.14
N LEU A 454 5.41 19.24 56.30
CA LEU A 454 5.08 19.72 54.96
C LEU A 454 5.34 18.69 53.87
N LEU A 455 5.99 17.56 54.18
CA LEU A 455 6.35 16.54 53.18
C LEU A 455 5.13 15.94 52.48
N LYS A 456 4.08 15.62 53.23
CA LYS A 456 2.84 15.06 52.68
C LYS A 456 2.08 16.09 51.83
N PRO A 457 1.79 17.32 52.30
CA PRO A 457 1.20 18.38 51.48
C PRO A 457 1.98 18.68 50.18
N ILE A 458 3.32 18.69 50.24
CA ILE A 458 4.17 18.94 49.08
C ILE A 458 4.12 17.76 48.10
N LYS A 459 4.17 16.52 48.58
CA LYS A 459 3.99 15.32 47.76
C LYS A 459 2.63 15.35 47.04
N ASP A 460 1.56 15.72 47.73
CA ASP A 460 0.21 15.84 47.15
C ASP A 460 0.13 16.96 46.11
N LEU A 461 0.82 18.09 46.33
CA LEU A 461 0.92 19.18 45.37
C LEU A 461 1.65 18.75 44.08
N ARG A 462 2.81 18.09 44.22
CA ARG A 462 3.56 17.50 43.10
C ARG A 462 2.70 16.49 42.34
N MET A 463 1.91 15.68 43.05
CA MET A 463 0.98 14.72 42.46
C MET A 463 -0.10 15.42 41.63
N LYS A 464 -0.73 16.47 42.16
CA LYS A 464 -1.75 17.26 41.43
C LYS A 464 -1.20 17.93 40.18
N MET A 465 0.08 18.32 40.18
CA MET A 465 0.75 18.92 39.01
C MET A 465 1.27 17.89 38.00
N THR A 466 1.22 16.59 38.32
CA THR A 466 1.83 15.52 37.52
C THR A 466 1.27 15.46 36.09
N GLN A 467 -0.05 15.55 35.91
CA GLN A 467 -0.66 15.45 34.58
C GLN A 467 -0.15 16.55 33.63
N ASN A 468 -0.18 17.80 34.07
CA ASN A 468 0.26 18.95 33.27
C ASN A 468 1.78 18.92 32.98
N ASN A 469 2.58 18.50 33.95
CA ASN A 469 4.03 18.45 33.79
C ASN A 469 4.48 17.29 32.89
N VAL A 470 3.84 16.12 32.99
CA VAL A 470 4.07 14.98 32.10
C VAL A 470 3.72 15.33 30.65
N GLU A 471 2.60 16.02 30.41
CA GLU A 471 2.22 16.46 29.05
C GLU A 471 3.20 17.48 28.45
N LYS A 472 3.68 18.43 29.26
CA LYS A 472 4.71 19.39 28.83
C LYS A 472 6.04 18.70 28.52
N LEU A 473 6.43 17.74 29.35
CA LEU A 473 7.63 16.92 29.16
C LEU A 473 7.54 16.08 27.90
N GLN A 474 6.42 15.41 27.65
CA GLN A 474 6.22 14.61 26.43
C GLN A 474 6.39 15.42 25.15
N LYS A 475 6.07 16.72 25.16
CA LYS A 475 6.27 17.62 24.01
C LYS A 475 7.73 18.08 23.85
N LYS A 476 8.48 18.25 24.94
CA LYS A 476 9.84 18.84 24.92
C LYS A 476 10.95 17.79 24.91
N LEU A 477 10.72 16.63 25.51
CA LEU A 477 11.73 15.59 25.69
C LEU A 477 12.26 15.04 24.35
N PRO A 478 11.44 14.81 23.30
CA PRO A 478 11.96 14.36 22.01
C PRO A 478 13.06 15.25 21.44
N ALA A 479 12.86 16.57 21.48
CA ALA A 479 13.84 17.54 21.00
C ALA A 479 15.10 17.60 21.88
N TYR A 480 14.98 17.27 23.17
CA TYR A 480 16.13 17.15 24.06
C TYR A 480 16.94 15.88 23.77
N LEU A 481 16.28 14.72 23.63
CA LEU A 481 16.92 13.43 23.37
C LEU A 481 17.67 13.41 22.03
N MET A 482 17.14 14.09 21.00
CA MET A 482 17.81 14.26 19.70
C MET A 482 19.08 15.12 19.77
N LYS A 483 19.23 15.99 20.77
CA LYS A 483 20.40 16.87 20.92
C LYS A 483 21.54 16.22 21.69
N THR A 484 21.23 15.22 22.51
CA THR A 484 22.18 14.63 23.47
C THR A 484 22.88 13.39 22.93
N ARG A 485 22.40 12.79 21.84
CA ARG A 485 23.00 11.62 21.16
C ARG A 485 22.53 11.56 19.69
N ASN A 486 23.08 10.66 18.87
CA ASN A 486 22.66 10.40 17.48
C ASN A 486 21.25 9.75 17.40
N ILE A 487 20.24 10.40 17.96
CA ILE A 487 18.84 9.98 17.92
C ILE A 487 18.13 10.67 16.77
N THR A 488 17.43 9.90 15.95
CA THR A 488 16.61 10.40 14.84
C THR A 488 15.14 10.42 15.20
N GLU A 489 14.33 11.14 14.41
CA GLU A 489 12.86 11.14 14.54
C GLU A 489 12.25 9.75 14.36
N LYS A 490 12.87 8.90 13.54
CA LYS A 490 12.45 7.50 13.36
C LYS A 490 12.60 6.69 14.65
N HIS A 491 13.72 6.85 15.37
CA HIS A 491 13.94 6.15 16.64
C HIS A 491 12.89 6.56 17.69
N ILE A 492 12.56 7.85 17.78
CA ILE A 492 11.56 8.36 18.72
C ILE A 492 10.15 7.87 18.36
N THR A 493 9.82 7.83 17.06
CA THR A 493 8.52 7.37 16.59
C THR A 493 8.33 5.89 16.90
N ALA A 494 9.34 5.06 16.60
CA ALA A 494 9.36 3.62 16.89
C ALA A 494 9.17 3.34 18.39
N CYS A 495 9.82 4.13 19.26
CA CYS A 495 9.80 3.93 20.71
C CYS A 495 8.80 4.84 21.45
N SER A 496 7.84 5.45 20.76
CA SER A 496 7.00 6.53 21.32
C SER A 496 6.23 6.13 22.59
N LYS A 497 5.72 4.89 22.64
CA LYS A 497 5.05 4.31 23.82
C LYS A 497 6.03 4.17 25.00
N PHE A 498 7.21 3.62 24.75
CA PHE A 498 8.26 3.45 25.76
C PHE A 498 8.75 4.79 26.31
N VAL A 499 9.00 5.79 25.45
CA VAL A 499 9.38 7.15 25.87
C VAL A 499 8.29 7.78 26.75
N ALA A 500 7.02 7.65 26.36
CA ALA A 500 5.90 8.19 27.14
C ALA A 500 5.78 7.54 28.53
N ASN A 501 6.04 6.23 28.63
CA ASN A 501 6.01 5.48 29.89
C ASN A 501 7.25 5.75 30.75
N CYS A 502 8.43 5.94 30.15
CA CYS A 502 9.63 6.40 30.85
C CYS A 502 9.34 7.71 31.61
N ILE A 503 8.81 8.73 30.94
CA ILE A 503 8.46 10.02 31.56
C ILE A 503 7.52 9.82 32.75
N LYS A 504 6.44 9.04 32.58
CA LYS A 504 5.44 8.84 33.63
C LYS A 504 6.00 8.14 34.86
N ASN A 505 6.78 7.07 34.67
CA ASN A 505 7.32 6.28 35.76
C ASN A 505 8.45 7.01 36.47
N VAL A 506 9.36 7.61 35.71
CA VAL A 506 10.44 8.45 36.24
C VAL A 506 9.89 9.65 37.01
N TRP A 507 8.89 10.36 36.50
CA TRP A 507 8.31 11.48 37.22
C TRP A 507 7.81 11.06 38.62
N ARG A 508 7.16 9.89 38.70
CA ARG A 508 6.71 9.31 39.98
C ARG A 508 7.86 8.93 40.91
N MET A 509 9.02 8.55 40.37
CA MET A 509 10.25 8.29 41.14
C MET A 509 10.80 9.58 41.74
N GLN A 510 10.86 10.65 40.93
CA GLN A 510 11.48 11.92 41.29
C GLN A 510 10.69 12.72 42.34
N ILE A 511 9.36 12.58 42.36
CA ILE A 511 8.51 13.29 43.33
C ILE A 511 8.47 12.65 44.73
N GLN A 512 9.04 11.45 44.89
CA GLN A 512 9.18 10.82 46.21
C GLN A 512 10.16 11.61 47.08
N ASP A 513 10.01 11.48 48.39
CA ASP A 513 10.97 12.03 49.34
C ASP A 513 11.45 10.93 50.30
N PRO A 514 12.71 10.46 50.17
CA PRO A 514 13.68 10.82 49.14
C PRO A 514 13.31 10.27 47.74
N PRO A 515 13.84 10.84 46.64
CA PRO A 515 13.61 10.31 45.29
C PRO A 515 14.11 8.87 45.14
N VAL A 516 13.32 8.06 44.43
CA VAL A 516 13.72 6.71 44.02
C VAL A 516 14.84 6.82 42.99
N TYR A 517 15.92 6.05 43.18
CA TYR A 517 17.18 6.23 42.46
C TYR A 517 17.42 5.11 41.45
N ILE A 518 17.79 5.46 40.21
CA ILE A 518 18.30 4.50 39.23
C ILE A 518 19.83 4.61 39.14
N GLU A 519 20.52 3.48 39.13
CA GLU A 519 21.95 3.40 38.88
C GLU A 519 22.21 2.78 37.52
N CYS A 520 22.96 3.50 36.68
CA CYS A 520 23.33 3.09 35.33
C CYS A 520 24.84 2.94 35.17
N ASP A 521 25.65 3.46 36.10
CA ASP A 521 27.10 3.51 35.96
C ASP A 521 27.73 2.18 36.39
N PHE A 522 27.86 1.28 35.42
CA PHE A 522 28.57 0.01 35.56
C PHE A 522 29.67 -0.05 34.49
N PRO A 523 30.91 0.38 34.83
CA PRO A 523 31.99 0.44 33.86
C PRO A 523 32.29 -0.93 33.25
N ARG A 524 32.64 -0.93 31.97
CA ARG A 524 33.08 -2.15 31.25
C ARG A 524 34.26 -2.79 31.98
N ASP A 525 34.33 -4.12 31.94
CA ASP A 525 35.34 -4.96 32.60
C ASP A 525 35.28 -4.98 34.14
N THR A 526 34.29 -4.38 34.78
CA THR A 526 34.06 -4.55 36.23
C THR A 526 33.44 -5.90 36.56
N LYS A 527 33.68 -6.40 37.78
CA LYS A 527 33.13 -7.68 38.24
C LYS A 527 31.62 -7.54 38.47
N ILE A 528 30.84 -8.50 38.00
CA ILE A 528 29.38 -8.51 38.20
C ILE A 528 29.07 -8.90 39.65
N ASP A 529 28.37 -8.01 40.35
CA ASP A 529 27.76 -8.30 41.65
C ASP A 529 26.35 -8.88 41.45
N THR A 530 26.21 -10.18 41.68
CA THR A 530 24.96 -10.93 41.49
C THR A 530 23.85 -10.57 42.48
N ASP A 531 24.19 -9.86 43.57
CA ASP A 531 23.19 -9.40 44.53
C ASP A 531 22.35 -8.25 43.97
N ILE A 532 22.94 -7.44 43.07
CA ILE A 532 22.30 -6.26 42.50
C ILE A 532 22.12 -6.31 40.98
N LEU A 533 22.82 -7.21 40.28
CA LEU A 533 22.75 -7.40 38.83
C LEU A 533 22.37 -8.84 38.44
N ARG A 534 21.71 -8.98 37.29
CA ARG A 534 21.49 -10.27 36.61
C ARG A 534 21.96 -10.21 35.16
N SER A 535 22.34 -11.37 34.63
CA SER A 535 22.82 -11.50 33.25
C SER A 535 21.69 -11.35 32.24
N TYR A 536 21.99 -10.73 31.10
CA TYR A 536 21.06 -10.57 29.98
C TYR A 536 21.01 -11.84 29.10
N THR A 537 21.84 -11.94 28.05
CA THR A 537 21.78 -13.09 27.10
C THR A 537 22.97 -14.03 27.16
N LYS A 538 24.12 -13.61 27.71
CA LYS A 538 25.34 -14.43 27.80
C LYS A 538 25.76 -14.68 29.24
N ALA A 539 26.57 -15.73 29.43
CA ALA A 539 27.25 -16.00 30.69
C ALA A 539 28.62 -15.33 30.73
N GLY A 540 29.03 -14.84 31.90
CA GLY A 540 30.32 -14.20 32.16
C GLY A 540 30.33 -13.56 33.54
N ASP A 541 31.53 -13.20 34.05
CA ASP A 541 31.72 -12.60 35.37
C ASP A 541 32.09 -11.10 35.32
N ARG A 542 32.24 -10.55 34.10
CA ARG A 542 32.59 -9.15 33.86
C ARG A 542 31.55 -8.44 32.99
N VAL A 543 31.31 -7.17 33.31
CA VAL A 543 30.39 -6.28 32.61
C VAL A 543 30.90 -5.96 31.20
N ASP A 544 30.07 -6.15 30.19
CA ASP A 544 30.29 -5.60 28.85
C ASP A 544 29.58 -4.24 28.71
N PHE A 545 28.27 -4.24 28.87
CA PHE A 545 27.43 -3.05 28.91
C PHE A 545 26.17 -3.28 29.75
N ILE A 546 25.63 -2.19 30.33
CA ILE A 546 24.36 -2.21 31.07
C ILE A 546 23.19 -2.25 30.09
N VAL A 547 22.20 -3.09 30.38
CA VAL A 547 20.98 -3.25 29.58
C VAL A 547 19.79 -2.56 30.24
N TRP A 548 19.69 -2.69 31.56
CA TRP A 548 18.64 -2.06 32.36
C TRP A 548 19.16 -1.69 33.74
N PRO A 549 18.84 -0.49 34.28
CA PRO A 549 19.47 -0.02 35.51
C PRO A 549 18.99 -0.73 36.77
N VAL A 550 19.79 -0.62 37.82
CA VAL A 550 19.42 -1.04 39.18
C VAL A 550 18.51 0.02 39.79
N LEU A 551 17.40 -0.39 40.40
CA LEU A 551 16.49 0.53 41.09
C LEU A 551 16.69 0.43 42.60
N TYR A 552 16.88 1.57 43.24
CA TYR A 552 17.03 1.70 44.69
C TYR A 552 15.91 2.56 45.28
N LEU A 553 15.51 2.25 46.51
CA LEU A 553 14.49 3.01 47.24
C LEU A 553 14.84 4.50 47.35
N HIS A 554 16.12 4.78 47.55
CA HIS A 554 16.74 6.10 47.42
C HIS A 554 18.24 5.87 47.16
N LYS A 555 19.00 6.93 46.85
CA LYS A 555 20.45 6.82 46.65
C LYS A 555 21.12 6.19 47.90
N GLY A 556 21.87 5.11 47.71
CA GLY A 556 22.50 4.32 48.79
C GLY A 556 21.53 3.51 49.67
N GLY A 557 20.25 3.42 49.30
CA GLY A 557 19.22 2.65 49.99
C GLY A 557 19.14 1.18 49.55
N PRO A 558 18.13 0.42 50.02
CA PRO A 558 17.93 -0.96 49.60
C PRO A 558 17.53 -1.07 48.12
N VAL A 559 17.94 -2.17 47.49
CA VAL A 559 17.58 -2.52 46.10
C VAL A 559 16.10 -2.86 46.03
N LEU A 560 15.38 -2.18 45.14
CA LEU A 560 14.01 -2.49 44.76
C LEU A 560 13.94 -3.37 43.52
N TYR A 561 14.92 -3.26 42.62
CA TYR A 561 15.01 -4.05 41.40
C TYR A 561 16.47 -4.31 41.00
N LYS A 562 16.81 -5.56 40.73
CA LYS A 562 18.14 -5.93 40.21
C LYS A 562 18.30 -5.46 38.78
N GLY A 563 19.36 -4.74 38.47
CA GLY A 563 19.68 -4.31 37.11
C GLY A 563 20.01 -5.48 36.19
N VAL A 564 19.97 -5.24 34.89
CA VAL A 564 20.29 -6.23 33.87
C VAL A 564 21.54 -5.80 33.13
N VAL A 565 22.52 -6.69 33.04
CA VAL A 565 23.80 -6.41 32.41
C VAL A 565 24.15 -7.50 31.40
N GLN A 566 24.76 -7.10 30.29
CA GLN A 566 25.33 -8.03 29.33
C GLN A 566 26.74 -8.41 29.80
N PRO A 567 27.01 -9.68 30.14
CA PRO A 567 28.38 -10.10 30.45
C PRO A 567 29.22 -10.20 29.18
N LYS A 568 30.52 -9.94 29.31
CA LYS A 568 31.48 -10.26 28.25
C LYS A 568 31.49 -11.77 28.04
N SER A 569 31.34 -12.19 26.79
CA SER A 569 31.53 -13.60 26.40
C SER A 569 32.96 -14.00 26.79
N GLY A 570 33.10 -15.05 27.60
CA GLY A 570 34.43 -15.62 27.86
C GLY A 570 35.06 -16.09 26.56
N ASN A 571 36.33 -15.75 26.35
CA ASN A 571 37.16 -16.44 25.36
C ASN A 571 37.33 -17.90 25.76
#